data_AF-A0A6N6V9F8-F1
#
_entry.id   AF-A0A6N6V9F8-F1
#
_cell.length_a   1.000
_cell.length_b   1.000
_cell.length_c   1.000
_cell.angle_alpha   90.00
_cell.angle_beta   90.00
_cell.angle_gamma   90.00
#
_symmetry.space_group_name_H-M   'P 1'
#
loop_
_entity.id
_entity.type
_entity.pdbx_description
1 polymer ?
#
loop_
_entity_poly.entity_id
_entity_poly.type
_entity_poly.pdbx_seq_one_letter_code
_entity_poly.pdbx_strand_id
1 'polypeptide(L)' 'MALSNEEMITEIRQKLNIVNKALIDPNKFKEANSDEIKEIHQFVTSKDSFSPSEVTAIADALGQLRQ' A
#
# COMPACT_ATOMS: atom_id res chain seq x y z
N MET A 1 17.77 3.71 -7.50
CA MET A 1 17.07 2.43 -7.77
C MET A 1 15.58 2.72 -7.65
N ALA A 2 14.76 2.29 -8.61
CA ALA A 2 13.31 2.39 -8.46
C ALA A 2 12.83 1.24 -7.54
N LEU A 3 11.99 1.56 -6.57
CA LEU A 3 11.37 0.55 -5.70
C LEU A 3 10.44 -0.33 -6.55
N SER A 4 10.45 -1.64 -6.28
CA SER A 4 9.48 -2.55 -6.90
C SER A 4 8.10 -2.39 -6.25
N ASN A 5 7.03 -2.79 -6.94
CA ASN A 5 5.67 -2.76 -6.39
C ASN A 5 5.58 -3.43 -5.02
N GLU A 6 6.23 -4.58 -4.87
CA GLU A 6 6.28 -5.34 -3.62
C GLU A 6 6.93 -4.54 -2.48
N GLU A 7 7.98 -3.75 -2.78
CA GLU A 7 8.65 -2.91 -1.80
C GLU A 7 7.81 -1.71 -1.41
N MET A 8 7.21 -1.02 -2.39
CA MET A 8 6.31 0.11 -2.13
C MET A 8 5.13 -0.31 -1.24
N ILE A 9 4.52 -1.46 -1.53
CA ILE A 9 3.44 -2.03 -0.73
C ILE A 9 3.92 -2.41 0.67
N THR A 10 5.13 -2.96 0.79
CA THR A 10 5.72 -3.30 2.09
C THR A 10 5.90 -2.05 2.95
N GLU A 11 6.43 -0.96 2.38
CA GLU A 11 6.58 0.32 3.08
C GLU A 11 5.23 0.92 3.48
N ILE A 12 4.24 0.94 2.57
CA ILE A 12 2.88 1.40 2.88
C ILE A 12 2.33 0.62 4.08
N ARG A 13 2.46 -0.70 4.04
CA ARG A 13 1.94 -1.59 5.07
C ARG A 13 2.61 -1.36 6.42
N GLN A 14 3.92 -1.10 6.44
CA GLN A 14 4.65 -0.70 7.64
C GLN A 14 4.19 0.67 8.17
N LYS A 15 4.04 1.66 7.29
CA LYS A 15 3.61 3.02 7.66
C LYS A 15 2.18 3.05 8.21
N LEU A 16 1.29 2.24 7.65
CA LEU A 16 -0.09 2.09 8.11
C LEU A 16 -0.23 1.14 9.31
N ASN A 17 0.87 0.52 9.76
CA ASN A 17 0.89 -0.48 10.82
C ASN A 17 -0.10 -1.65 10.59
N ILE A 18 -0.27 -2.06 9.33
CA ILE A 18 -1.19 -3.14 8.95
C ILE A 18 -0.48 -4.48 9.14
N VAL A 19 -0.78 -5.14 10.27
CA VAL A 19 -0.27 -6.49 10.55
C VAL A 19 -1.00 -7.58 9.75
N ASN A 20 -2.24 -7.33 9.34
CA ASN A 20 -3.05 -8.33 8.64
C ASN A 20 -2.58 -8.52 7.19
N LYS A 21 -1.91 -9.65 6.93
CA LYS A 21 -1.43 -10.03 5.58
C LYS A 21 -2.57 -10.25 4.58
N ALA A 22 -3.78 -10.59 5.05
CA ALA A 22 -4.91 -10.80 4.15
C ALA A 22 -5.43 -9.51 3.51
N LEU A 23 -5.24 -8.37 4.20
CA LEU A 23 -5.61 -7.05 3.67
C LEU A 23 -4.64 -6.60 2.58
N ILE A 24 -3.33 -6.74 2.84
CA ILE A 24 -2.28 -6.28 1.93
C ILE A 24 -1.16 -7.32 1.87
N ASP A 25 -1.10 -8.05 0.75
CA ASP A 25 -0.03 -9.02 0.45
C ASP A 25 0.82 -8.50 -0.73
N PRO A 26 2.08 -8.06 -0.49
CA PRO A 26 2.97 -7.52 -1.53
C PRO A 26 3.09 -8.40 -2.78
N ASN A 27 3.08 -9.73 -2.62
CA ASN A 27 3.24 -10.68 -3.74
C ASN A 27 2.11 -10.58 -4.76
N LYS A 28 0.93 -10.12 -4.32
CA LYS A 28 -0.23 -9.94 -5.19
C LYS A 28 -0.20 -8.65 -5.99
N PHE A 29 0.76 -7.76 -5.72
CA PHE A 29 0.92 -6.48 -6.41
C PHE A 29 2.04 -6.49 -7.44
N LYS A 30 2.66 -7.66 -7.67
CA LYS A 30 3.79 -7.81 -8.60
C LYS A 30 3.40 -7.46 -10.05
N GLU A 31 2.16 -7.79 -10.43
CA GLU A 31 1.58 -7.51 -11.75
C GLU A 31 0.59 -6.33 -11.73
N ALA A 32 0.36 -5.74 -10.55
CA ALA A 32 -0.53 -4.59 -10.41
C ALA A 32 0.10 -3.31 -11.01
N ASN A 33 -0.75 -2.32 -11.27
CA ASN A 33 -0.32 -1.07 -11.88
C ASN A 33 0.67 -0.31 -10.98
N SER A 34 1.93 -0.22 -11.43
CA SER A 34 3.01 0.45 -10.68
C SER A 34 2.74 1.93 -10.44
N ASP A 35 2.08 2.62 -11.37
CA ASP A 35 1.78 4.04 -11.24
C ASP A 35 0.78 4.29 -10.08
N GLU A 36 -0.29 3.50 -10.00
CA GLU A 36 -1.29 3.63 -8.93
C GLU A 36 -0.71 3.27 -7.55
N ILE A 37 0.14 2.24 -7.47
CA ILE A 37 0.84 1.89 -6.23
C ILE A 37 1.75 3.03 -5.79
N LYS A 38 2.46 3.64 -6.74
CA LYS A 38 3.36 4.75 -6.47
C LYS A 38 2.61 6.00 -5.99
N GLU A 39 1.43 6.28 -6.54
CA GLU A 39 0.57 7.38 -6.05
C GLU A 39 0.15 7.15 -4.59
N ILE A 40 -0.32 5.94 -4.25
CA ILE A 40 -0.68 5.61 -2.88
C ILE A 40 0.54 5.64 -1.96
N HIS A 41 1.68 5.11 -2.41
CA HIS A 41 2.93 5.14 -1.67
C HIS A 41 3.36 6.56 -1.34
N GLN A 42 3.32 7.46 -2.34
CA GLN A 42 3.64 8.87 -2.16
C GLN A 42 2.67 9.56 -1.19
N PHE A 43 1.37 9.24 -1.27
CA PHE A 43 0.38 9.75 -0.32
C PHE A 43 0.68 9.28 1.12
N VAL A 44 0.99 7.99 1.29
CA VAL A 44 1.28 7.38 2.58
C VAL A 44 2.60 7.89 3.18
N THR A 45 3.62 8.13 2.35
CA THR A 45 4.89 8.72 2.80
C THR A 45 4.81 10.22 3.04
N SER A 46 3.88 10.93 2.41
CA SER A 46 3.67 12.38 2.64
C SER A 46 3.15 12.71 4.04
N LYS A 47 2.60 11.73 4.76
CA LYS A 47 1.98 11.91 6.07
C LYS A 47 2.63 10.99 7.11
N ASP A 48 2.76 11.50 8.34
CA ASP A 48 3.44 10.74 9.41
C ASP A 48 2.56 9.69 10.07
N SER A 49 1.24 9.92 10.12
CA SER A 49 0.29 9.04 10.80
C SER A 49 -1.08 9.07 10.14
N PHE A 50 -1.82 7.98 10.31
CA PHE A 50 -3.16 7.79 9.75
C PHE A 50 -4.12 7.33 10.84
N SER A 51 -5.35 7.83 10.78
CA SER A 51 -6.44 7.33 11.62
C SER A 51 -6.87 5.93 11.17
N PRO A 52 -7.49 5.11 12.05
CA PRO A 52 -7.95 3.78 11.69
C PRO A 52 -8.87 3.75 10.46
N SER A 53 -9.72 4.78 10.31
CA SER A 53 -10.61 4.91 9.14
C SER A 53 -9.83 5.17 7.85
N GLU A 54 -8.80 6.02 7.89
CA GLU A 54 -7.93 6.25 6.73
C GLU A 54 -7.14 4.99 6.38
N VAL A 55 -6.57 4.31 7.37
CA VAL A 55 -5.86 3.03 7.17
C VAL A 55 -6.77 2.02 6.46
N THR A 56 -8.02 1.91 6.90
CA THR A 56 -9.01 1.00 6.29
C THR A 56 -9.31 1.41 4.85
N ALA A 57 -9.55 2.70 4.59
CA ALA A 57 -9.84 3.20 3.24
C ALA A 57 -8.66 2.97 2.28
N ILE A 58 -7.42 3.18 2.73
CA ILE A 58 -6.22 2.94 1.92
C ILE A 58 -6.05 1.44 1.67
N ALA A 59 -6.28 0.59 2.68
CA ALA A 59 -6.23 -0.86 2.51
C ALA A 59 -7.28 -1.37 1.52
N ASP A 60 -8.49 -0.82 1.54
CA ASP A 60 -9.54 -1.14 0.56
C ASP A 60 -9.16 -0.70 -0.86
N ALA A 61 -8.64 0.53 -1.02
CA ALA A 61 -8.16 1.03 -2.30
C ALA A 61 -7.05 0.14 -2.88
N LEU A 62 -6.07 -0.25 -2.05
CA LEU A 62 -5.04 -1.21 -2.44
C LEU A 62 -5.64 -2.59 -2.78
N GLY A 63 -6.65 -3.04 -2.05
CA GLY A 63 -7.37 -4.28 -2.35
C GLY A 63 -8.01 -4.28 -3.74
N GLN A 64 -8.45 -3.12 -4.24
CA GLN A 64 -9.01 -2.95 -5.59
C GLN A 64 -7.95 -2.99 -6.69
N LEU A 65 -6.70 -2.59 -6.40
CA LEU A 65 -5.60 -2.65 -7.36
C LEU A 65 -5.05 -4.06 -7.61
N ARG A 66 -5.47 -5.03 -6.78
CA ARG A 66 -5.04 -6.43 -6.83
C ARG A 66 -5.81 -7.26 -7.88
N GLN A 67 -6.65 -6.64 -8.70
CA GLN A 67 -7.48 -7.32 -9.69
C GLN A 67 -6.67 -7.89 -10.86
#